data_AF-A0A529NG37-F1
#
_entry.id   AF-A0A529NG37-F1
#
_cell.length_a   1.000
_cell.length_b   1.000
_cell.length_c   1.000
_cell.angle_alpha   90.00
_cell.angle_beta   90.00
_cell.angle_gamma   90.00
#
_symmetry.space_group_name_H-M   'P 1'
#
loop_
_entity.id
_entity.type
_entity.pdbx_description
1 polymer ?
#
loop_
_entity_poly.entity_id
_entity_poly.type
_entity_poly.pdbx_seq_one_letter_code
_entity_poly.pdbx_strand_id
1 'polypeptide(L)'
;VAGLGDEAKQHLAQAEFIFGGKRHLALVAALARGEARQWPTPFDAEMRDVLALAGKNVCVLASGDPFFHGVGVTLARKVKPKQMRVLPAPSSLSLAASRLGWALQDVEAISLHGHAIDLIRPLLHP
;
A
#
# COMPACT_ATOMS: atom_id res chain seq x y z
N VAL A 1 5.63 -10.50 -12.69
CA VAL A 1 5.13 -10.49 -11.30
C VAL A 1 3.61 -10.62 -11.36
N ALA A 2 3.07 -11.72 -10.85
CA ALA A 2 1.62 -11.92 -10.82
C ALA A 2 0.95 -10.85 -9.94
N GLY A 3 -0.23 -10.36 -10.36
CA GLY A 3 -0.99 -9.33 -9.64
C GLY A 3 -0.62 -7.88 -9.95
N LEU A 4 0.44 -7.59 -10.71
CA LEU A 4 0.72 -6.26 -11.26
C LEU A 4 0.24 -6.14 -12.71
N GLY A 5 -0.52 -5.10 -13.01
CA GLY A 5 -0.89 -4.71 -14.38
C GLY A 5 0.28 -4.11 -15.16
N ASP A 6 0.13 -3.95 -16.46
CA ASP A 6 1.24 -3.51 -17.33
C ASP A 6 1.68 -2.06 -17.06
N GLU A 7 0.74 -1.16 -16.76
CA GLU A 7 1.05 0.22 -16.32
C GLU A 7 1.95 0.22 -15.07
N ALA A 8 1.63 -0.62 -14.08
CA ALA A 8 2.43 -0.73 -12.86
C ALA A 8 3.84 -1.28 -13.14
N LYS A 9 3.96 -2.27 -14.03
CA LYS A 9 5.28 -2.80 -14.45
C LYS A 9 6.11 -1.75 -15.17
N GLN A 10 5.49 -0.93 -16.02
CA GLN A 10 6.17 0.16 -16.74
C GLN A 10 6.71 1.22 -15.77
N HIS A 11 5.88 1.70 -14.85
CA HIS A 11 6.33 2.68 -13.85
C HIS A 11 7.43 2.11 -12.95
N LEU A 12 7.32 0.85 -12.53
CA LEU A 12 8.36 0.19 -11.75
C LEU A 12 9.69 0.10 -12.51
N ALA A 13 9.66 -0.22 -13.81
CA ALA A 13 10.86 -0.32 -14.64
C ALA A 13 11.53 1.04 -14.90
N GLN A 14 10.77 2.14 -14.82
CA GLN A 14 11.25 3.51 -15.02
C GLN A 14 11.63 4.23 -13.71
N ALA A 15 11.30 3.64 -12.56
CA ALA A 15 11.54 4.26 -11.26
C ALA A 15 13.05 4.34 -10.96
N GLU A 16 13.50 5.51 -10.50
CA GLU A 16 14.87 5.71 -10.00
C GLU A 16 15.02 5.07 -8.60
N PHE A 17 13.95 5.13 -7.80
CA PHE A 17 13.93 4.58 -6.43
C PHE A 17 12.66 3.78 -6.20
N ILE A 18 12.78 2.63 -5.55
CA ILE A 18 11.67 1.71 -5.30
C ILE A 18 11.60 1.41 -3.81
N PHE A 19 10.58 1.91 -3.13
CA PHE A 19 10.36 1.66 -1.70
C PHE A 19 9.40 0.51 -1.47
N GLY A 20 9.67 -0.33 -0.47
CA GLY A 20 8.77 -1.40 -0.09
C GLY A 20 9.25 -2.19 1.11
N GLY A 21 8.37 -3.05 1.64
CA GLY A 21 8.79 -4.07 2.59
C GLY A 21 9.68 -5.11 1.91
N LYS A 22 10.54 -5.80 2.68
CA LYS A 22 11.46 -6.83 2.17
C LYS A 22 10.79 -7.83 1.21
N ARG A 23 9.59 -8.31 1.57
CA ARG A 23 8.79 -9.23 0.74
C ARG A 23 8.35 -8.61 -0.58
N HIS A 24 7.91 -7.35 -0.60
CA HIS A 24 7.47 -6.69 -1.84
C HIS A 24 8.65 -6.43 -2.78
N LEU A 25 9.78 -5.99 -2.25
CA LEU A 25 11.00 -5.77 -3.04
C LEU A 25 11.48 -7.08 -3.68
N ALA A 26 11.47 -8.18 -2.93
CA ALA A 26 11.81 -9.50 -3.47
C ALA A 26 10.89 -9.93 -4.62
N LEU A 27 9.57 -9.68 -4.50
CA LEU A 27 8.60 -10.03 -5.54
C LEU A 27 8.83 -9.28 -6.85
N VAL A 28 9.39 -8.07 -6.80
CA VAL A 28 9.57 -7.20 -7.98
C VAL A 28 11.01 -7.11 -8.48
N ALA A 29 11.95 -7.81 -7.85
CA ALA A 29 13.38 -7.70 -8.11
C ALA A 29 13.76 -7.86 -9.60
N ALA A 30 13.10 -8.77 -10.33
CA ALA A 30 13.37 -8.98 -11.76
C ALA A 30 12.95 -7.80 -12.65
N LEU A 31 11.97 -7.01 -12.22
CA LEU A 31 11.44 -5.86 -12.95
C LEU A 31 12.10 -4.53 -12.52
N ALA A 32 12.58 -4.47 -11.28
CA ALA A 32 13.24 -3.29 -10.74
C ALA A 32 14.51 -2.95 -11.55
N ARG A 33 14.71 -1.65 -11.82
CA ARG A 33 15.92 -1.10 -12.44
C ARG A 33 16.56 -0.01 -11.59
N GLY A 34 15.76 0.72 -10.83
CA GLY A 34 16.24 1.69 -9.84
C GLY A 34 16.73 1.07 -8.53
N GLU A 35 17.14 1.94 -7.62
CA GLU A 35 17.62 1.59 -6.29
C GLU A 35 16.47 1.08 -5.41
N ALA A 36 16.56 -0.17 -4.94
CA ALA A 36 15.59 -0.75 -4.01
C ALA A 36 15.87 -0.29 -2.58
N ARG A 37 14.90 0.38 -1.95
CA ARG A 37 14.98 0.88 -0.57
C ARG A 37 13.97 0.18 0.32
N GLN A 38 14.46 -0.64 1.23
CA GLN A 38 13.60 -1.30 2.22
C GLN A 38 13.08 -0.27 3.23
N TRP A 39 11.82 -0.38 3.63
CA TRP A 39 11.31 0.36 4.77
C TRP A 39 12.14 0.12 6.04
N PRO A 40 12.43 1.16 6.83
CA PRO A 40 13.13 1.01 8.10
C PRO A 40 12.26 0.24 9.12
N THR A 41 12.92 -0.27 10.15
CA THR A 41 12.25 -0.85 11.33
C THR A 41 12.79 -0.12 12.55
N PRO A 42 11.96 0.67 13.27
CA PRO A 42 10.53 0.89 13.05
C PRO A 42 10.21 1.66 11.75
N PHE A 43 8.96 1.53 11.28
CA PHE A 43 8.49 2.18 10.06
C PHE A 43 8.51 3.71 10.19
N ASP A 44 8.99 4.40 9.14
CA ASP A 44 9.05 5.85 9.11
C ASP A 44 7.69 6.47 8.72
N ALA A 45 6.88 6.76 9.73
CA ALA A 45 5.59 7.43 9.53
C ALA A 45 5.71 8.86 8.96
N GLU A 46 6.89 9.48 9.08
CA GLU A 46 7.15 10.83 8.57
C GLU A 46 7.58 10.85 7.11
N MET A 47 7.81 9.68 6.49
CA MET A 47 8.15 9.52 5.07
C MET A 47 9.41 10.30 4.65
N ARG A 48 10.36 10.52 5.57
CA ARG A 48 11.54 11.36 5.38
C ARG A 48 12.37 10.93 4.17
N ASP A 49 12.63 9.63 4.03
CA ASP A 49 13.45 9.10 2.93
C ASP A 49 12.77 9.26 1.56
N VAL A 50 11.45 9.17 1.51
CA VAL A 50 10.67 9.40 0.29
C VAL A 50 10.64 10.90 -0.04
N LEU A 51 10.42 11.75 0.95
CA LEU A 51 10.34 13.19 0.79
C LEU A 51 11.70 13.81 0.40
N ALA A 52 12.80 13.23 0.86
CA ALA A 52 14.16 13.62 0.47
C ALA A 52 14.42 13.45 -1.04
N LEU A 53 13.60 12.64 -1.73
CA LEU A 53 13.68 12.38 -3.17
C LEU A 53 12.63 13.15 -3.97
N ALA A 54 12.09 14.25 -3.42
CA ALA A 54 11.14 15.09 -4.14
C ALA A 54 11.67 15.53 -5.52
N GLY A 55 10.85 15.36 -6.55
CA GLY A 55 11.22 15.64 -7.94
C GLY A 55 11.92 14.49 -8.67
N LYS A 56 12.19 13.37 -7.99
CA LYS A 56 12.67 12.12 -8.59
C LYS A 56 11.52 11.17 -8.92
N ASN A 57 11.76 10.21 -9.81
CA ASN A 57 10.79 9.17 -10.12
C ASN A 57 10.82 8.07 -9.04
N VAL A 58 9.92 8.18 -8.05
CA VAL A 58 9.84 7.26 -6.91
C VAL A 58 8.63 6.34 -7.06
N CYS A 59 8.87 5.03 -7.01
CA CYS A 59 7.82 4.02 -6.92
C CYS A 59 7.71 3.52 -5.48
N VAL A 60 6.49 3.48 -4.94
CA VAL A 60 6.21 2.94 -3.61
C VAL A 60 5.31 1.71 -3.73
N LEU A 61 5.80 0.57 -3.25
CA LEU A 61 5.09 -0.70 -3.26
C LEU A 61 4.17 -0.82 -2.04
N ALA A 62 2.90 -1.13 -2.31
CA ALA A 62 1.89 -1.44 -1.31
C ALA A 62 1.37 -2.89 -1.48
N SER A 63 0.80 -3.46 -0.42
CA SER A 63 0.06 -4.72 -0.49
C SER A 63 -1.43 -4.43 -0.67
N GLY A 64 -2.04 -4.99 -1.72
CA GLY A 64 -3.44 -4.72 -2.03
C GLY A 64 -3.64 -3.26 -2.43
N ASP A 65 -4.74 -2.65 -1.97
CA ASP A 65 -5.03 -1.25 -2.24
C ASP A 65 -4.13 -0.32 -1.40
N PRO A 66 -3.37 0.62 -2.01
CA PRO A 66 -2.55 1.57 -1.28
C PRO A 66 -3.31 2.45 -0.26
N PHE A 67 -4.62 2.65 -0.44
CA PHE A 67 -5.48 3.48 0.40
C PHE A 67 -6.38 2.71 1.37
N PHE A 68 -6.36 1.37 1.37
CA PHE A 68 -7.05 0.56 2.37
C PHE A 68 -6.08 0.16 3.49
N HIS A 69 -5.98 0.99 4.54
CA HIS A 69 -4.99 0.86 5.62
C HIS A 69 -3.52 0.79 5.14
N GLY A 70 -3.26 1.23 3.91
CA GLY A 70 -1.96 1.10 3.26
C GLY A 70 -1.07 2.35 3.39
N VAL A 71 0.15 2.22 2.86
CA VAL A 71 1.17 3.29 2.86
C VAL A 71 0.74 4.54 2.07
N GLY A 72 -0.20 4.40 1.13
CA GLY A 72 -0.77 5.52 0.38
C GLY A 72 -1.48 6.53 1.30
N VAL A 73 -2.16 6.05 2.35
CA VAL A 73 -2.78 6.91 3.37
C VAL A 73 -1.73 7.73 4.11
N THR A 74 -0.60 7.12 4.49
CA THR A 74 0.50 7.79 5.18
C THR A 74 1.17 8.82 4.27
N LEU A 75 1.43 8.47 3.01
CA LEU A 75 2.01 9.39 2.01
C LEU A 75 1.10 10.59 1.73
N ALA A 76 -0.21 10.39 1.61
CA ALA A 76 -1.17 11.45 1.30
C ALA A 76 -1.24 12.54 2.38
N ARG A 77 -0.76 12.27 3.60
CA ARG A 77 -0.62 13.28 4.67
C ARG A 77 0.56 14.24 4.44
N LYS A 78 1.52 13.86 3.59
CA LYS A 78 2.78 14.59 3.37
C LYS A 78 2.95 15.04 1.92
N VAL A 79 2.39 14.30 0.96
CA VAL A 79 2.51 14.53 -0.48
C VAL A 79 1.15 14.91 -1.06
N LYS A 80 1.10 15.99 -1.86
CA LYS A 80 -0.16 16.44 -2.47
C LYS A 80 -0.65 15.41 -3.50
N PRO A 81 -1.98 15.17 -3.64
CA PRO A 81 -2.51 14.23 -4.61
C PRO A 81 -2.02 14.45 -6.05
N LYS A 82 -1.87 15.71 -6.48
CA LYS A 82 -1.36 16.07 -7.82
C LYS A 82 0.09 15.63 -8.09
N GLN A 83 0.84 15.24 -7.07
CA GLN A 83 2.22 14.73 -7.16
C GLN A 83 2.28 13.20 -7.07
N MET A 84 1.14 12.53 -6.93
CA MET A 84 1.04 11.09 -6.81
C MET A 84 0.21 10.52 -7.95
N ARG A 85 0.73 9.47 -8.60
CA ARG A 85 -0.06 8.56 -9.41
C ARG A 85 -0.29 7.30 -8.58
N VAL A 86 -1.54 7.03 -8.23
CA VAL A 86 -1.93 5.87 -7.43
C VAL A 86 -2.51 4.83 -8.38
N LEU A 87 -1.91 3.64 -8.40
CA LEU A 87 -2.42 2.50 -9.15
C LEU A 87 -3.15 1.57 -8.17
N PRO A 88 -4.50 1.52 -8.20
CA PRO A 88 -5.26 0.69 -7.27
C PRO A 88 -5.10 -0.79 -7.59
N ALA A 89 -5.28 -1.62 -6.58
CA ALA A 89 -5.39 -3.07 -6.70
C ALA A 89 -6.47 -3.57 -5.74
N PRO A 90 -7.08 -4.75 -5.96
CA PRO A 90 -8.10 -5.27 -5.05
C PRO A 90 -7.61 -5.32 -3.59
N SER A 91 -8.36 -4.69 -2.69
CA SER A 91 -8.10 -4.76 -1.25
C SER A 91 -8.38 -6.15 -0.69
N SER A 92 -7.87 -6.45 0.51
CA SER A 92 -8.21 -7.70 1.21
C SER A 92 -9.72 -7.85 1.41
N LEU A 93 -10.44 -6.76 1.69
CA LEU A 93 -11.89 -6.75 1.85
C LEU A 93 -12.60 -7.07 0.53
N SER A 94 -12.17 -6.48 -0.59
CA SER A 94 -12.73 -6.79 -1.91
C SER A 94 -12.51 -8.26 -2.28
N LEU A 95 -11.33 -8.78 -1.99
CA LEU A 95 -10.99 -10.18 -2.22
C LEU A 95 -11.76 -11.15 -1.30
N ALA A 96 -12.12 -10.75 -0.09
CA ALA A 96 -12.95 -11.53 0.81
C ALA A 96 -14.41 -11.54 0.34
N ALA A 97 -14.97 -10.37 0.02
CA ALA A 97 -16.33 -10.25 -0.47
C ALA A 97 -16.57 -11.07 -1.74
N SER A 98 -15.67 -11.00 -2.72
CA SER A 98 -15.78 -11.82 -3.94
C SER A 98 -15.70 -13.32 -3.68
N ARG A 99 -14.97 -13.76 -2.65
CA ARG A 99 -14.88 -15.18 -2.29
C ARG A 99 -16.10 -15.68 -1.51
N LEU A 100 -16.71 -14.81 -0.72
CA LEU A 100 -17.80 -15.16 0.20
C LEU A 100 -19.18 -14.80 -0.36
N GLY A 101 -19.24 -14.15 -1.53
CA GLY A 101 -20.47 -13.69 -2.16
C GLY A 101 -21.11 -12.51 -1.42
N TRP A 102 -20.32 -11.72 -0.69
CA TRP A 102 -20.82 -10.58 0.06
C TRP A 102 -20.95 -9.35 -0.84
N ALA A 103 -22.05 -8.64 -0.69
CA ALA A 103 -22.20 -7.28 -1.19
C ALA A 103 -21.38 -6.34 -0.31
N LEU A 104 -20.34 -5.69 -0.86
CA LEU A 104 -19.43 -4.85 -0.08
C LEU A 104 -20.15 -3.69 0.62
N GLN A 105 -21.20 -3.14 0.00
CA GLN A 105 -22.00 -2.06 0.60
C GLN A 105 -22.78 -2.49 1.85
N ASP A 106 -22.92 -3.80 2.09
CA ASP A 106 -23.60 -4.37 3.25
C ASP A 106 -22.61 -4.88 4.31
N VAL A 107 -21.30 -4.69 4.11
CA VAL A 107 -20.25 -5.16 5.01
C VAL A 107 -19.66 -4.01 5.82
N GLU A 108 -19.67 -4.15 7.14
CA GLU A 108 -18.91 -3.28 8.03
C GLU A 108 -17.46 -3.78 8.17
N ALA A 109 -16.49 -2.88 7.93
CA ALA A 109 -15.06 -3.18 8.03
C ALA A 109 -14.46 -2.55 9.29
N ILE A 110 -13.99 -3.39 10.22
CA ILE A 110 -13.44 -2.96 11.51
C ILE A 110 -11.93 -3.22 11.56
N SER A 111 -11.14 -2.17 11.82
CA SER A 111 -9.69 -2.29 12.00
C SER A 111 -9.33 -2.69 13.43
N LEU A 112 -8.74 -3.88 13.59
CA LEU A 112 -8.24 -4.35 14.89
C LEU A 112 -6.93 -3.68 15.33
N HIS A 113 -6.18 -3.13 14.38
CA HIS A 113 -4.89 -2.48 14.68
C HIS A 113 -5.12 -1.09 15.29
N GLY A 114 -4.37 -0.78 16.36
CA GLY A 114 -4.36 0.55 16.99
C GLY A 114 -5.54 0.83 17.95
N HIS A 115 -6.42 -0.15 18.19
CA HIS A 115 -7.57 -0.01 19.08
C HIS A 115 -7.49 -0.97 20.26
N ALA A 116 -7.97 -0.54 21.42
CA ALA A 116 -8.12 -1.42 22.58
C ALA A 116 -9.17 -2.49 22.28
N ILE A 117 -8.89 -3.74 22.63
CA ILE A 117 -9.79 -4.87 22.37
C ILE A 117 -11.18 -4.67 22.97
N ASP A 118 -11.26 -3.99 24.11
CA ASP A 118 -12.52 -3.71 24.80
C ASP A 118 -13.44 -2.78 24.00
N LEU A 119 -12.89 -1.94 23.11
CA LEU A 119 -13.66 -1.09 22.21
C LEU A 119 -14.13 -1.83 20.97
N ILE A 120 -13.47 -2.94 20.61
CA ILE A 120 -13.83 -3.76 19.45
C ILE A 120 -14.91 -4.78 19.81
N ARG A 121 -14.84 -5.36 21.03
CA ARG A 121 -15.71 -6.46 21.46
C ARG A 121 -17.21 -6.20 21.23
N PRO A 122 -17.79 -5.03 21.54
CA PRO A 122 -19.21 -4.76 21.31
C PRO A 122 -19.65 -4.92 19.85
N LEU A 123 -18.74 -4.67 18.90
CA LEU A 123 -19.02 -4.75 17.46
C LEU A 123 -19.02 -6.19 16.93
N LEU A 124 -18.65 -7.17 17.76
CA LEU A 124 -18.59 -8.60 17.40
C LEU A 124 -19.78 -9.40 17.98
N HIS A 125 -20.67 -8.74 18.71
CA HIS A 125 -21.89 -9.34 19.23
C HIS A 125 -23.05 -9.14 18.23
N PRO A 126 -23.92 -10.16 18.04
CA PRO A 126 -25.07 -10.06 17.15
C PRO A 126 -26.13 -9.07 17.62
#